data_AF-A0A7S0WGR8-F1
#
_entry.id   AF-A0A7S0WGR8-F1
#
_cell.length_a   1.000
_cell.length_b   1.000
_cell.length_c   1.000
_cell.angle_alpha   90.00
_cell.angle_beta   90.00
_cell.angle_gamma   90.00
#
_symmetry.space_group_name_H-M   'P 1'
#
loop_
_entity.id
_entity.type
_entity.pdbx_description
1 polymer ?
#
loop_
_entity_poly.entity_id
_entity_poly.type
_entity_poly.pdbx_seq_one_letter_code
_entity_poly.pdbx_strand_id
1 'polypeptide(L)'
;GGGGGADGAPEDLEIRENPNGSVYVKDLSSIAVANVNEVMAVVNAGNAKRQTYQTLVNEHSSRSHTIVTITVVAEGKGGRGGESVSGRLNLVDLAGCERLKKSGAGDADSGLPDASLRAKEAVIINKSLSTLGSVVMALAKRDPAGTTHVPFRDSKLTRLLQDSLGGSSFTTLIATVHPRGADSDETLSTVQFANRCRNVTTHPQVNYLDADPASQQRLIDKLMGEVADLKDQLSAAKQQLSE
;
A
#
# COMPACT_ATOMS: atom_id res chain seq x y z
N GLY A 1 -36.66 -9.50 16.29
CA GLY A 1 -37.28 -10.20 15.15
C GLY A 1 -36.21 -10.40 14.10
N GLY A 2 -35.95 -11.65 13.74
CA GLY A 2 -34.85 -12.03 12.85
C GLY A 2 -35.01 -11.52 11.42
N GLY A 3 -33.87 -11.37 10.76
CA GLY A 3 -33.74 -11.22 9.32
C GLY A 3 -32.38 -11.77 8.95
N GLY A 4 -32.36 -13.01 8.46
CA GLY A 4 -31.15 -13.66 7.99
C GLY A 4 -30.53 -12.88 6.84
N GLY A 5 -29.27 -12.49 7.00
CA GLY A 5 -28.45 -11.99 5.92
C GLY A 5 -27.96 -13.17 5.10
N ALA A 6 -28.37 -13.23 3.84
CA ALA A 6 -27.93 -14.20 2.87
C ALA A 6 -26.41 -14.22 2.76
N ASP A 7 -25.82 -15.43 2.81
CA ASP A 7 -24.47 -15.71 2.30
C ASP A 7 -24.47 -15.44 0.79
N GLY A 8 -24.27 -14.17 0.42
CA GLY A 8 -24.04 -13.74 -0.95
C GLY A 8 -22.59 -14.02 -1.35
N ALA A 9 -22.37 -14.44 -2.60
CA ALA A 9 -21.05 -14.56 -3.19
C ALA A 9 -20.22 -13.28 -2.94
N PRO A 10 -18.89 -13.38 -2.75
CA PRO A 10 -18.06 -12.21 -2.48
C PRO A 10 -18.17 -11.20 -3.62
N GLU A 11 -18.65 -10.00 -3.32
CA GLU A 11 -18.70 -8.88 -4.27
C GLU A 11 -17.26 -8.46 -4.63
N ASP A 12 -16.97 -8.36 -5.93
CA ASP A 12 -15.72 -7.76 -6.41
C ASP A 12 -15.80 -6.24 -6.24
N LEU A 13 -15.12 -5.74 -5.21
CA LEU A 13 -15.14 -4.32 -4.86
C LEU A 13 -14.31 -3.48 -5.84
N GLU A 14 -14.81 -2.28 -6.15
CA GLU A 14 -14.19 -1.37 -7.10
C GLU A 14 -13.09 -0.52 -6.47
N ILE A 15 -11.95 -0.36 -7.17
CA ILE A 15 -10.87 0.55 -6.76
C ILE A 15 -11.05 1.92 -7.43
N ARG A 16 -11.24 2.94 -6.60
CA ARG A 16 -11.44 4.34 -7.00
C ARG A 16 -10.30 5.24 -6.51
N GLU A 17 -10.26 6.46 -7.03
CA GLU A 17 -9.26 7.47 -6.74
C GLU A 17 -9.98 8.76 -6.31
N ASN A 18 -9.54 9.35 -5.21
CA ASN A 18 -10.05 10.63 -4.73
C ASN A 18 -9.44 11.79 -5.53
N PRO A 19 -10.02 13.01 -5.50
CA PRO A 19 -9.47 14.17 -6.21
C PRO A 19 -8.02 14.52 -5.83
N ASN A 20 -7.57 14.13 -4.64
CA ASN A 20 -6.20 14.28 -4.18
C ASN A 20 -5.25 13.14 -4.65
N GLY A 21 -5.70 12.26 -5.54
CA GLY A 21 -4.92 11.13 -6.06
C GLY A 21 -4.84 9.91 -5.13
N SER A 22 -5.51 9.94 -3.96
CA SER A 22 -5.50 8.82 -3.01
C SER A 22 -6.40 7.67 -3.48
N VAL A 23 -5.84 6.47 -3.56
CA VAL A 23 -6.55 5.26 -4.00
C VAL A 23 -7.29 4.62 -2.82
N TYR A 24 -8.56 4.25 -3.03
CA TYR A 24 -9.40 3.56 -2.05
C TYR A 24 -10.26 2.47 -2.69
N VAL A 25 -10.73 1.53 -1.88
CA VAL A 25 -11.69 0.49 -2.30
C VAL A 25 -13.09 0.97 -1.90
N LYS A 26 -13.96 1.17 -2.89
CA LYS A 26 -15.34 1.57 -2.67
C LYS A 26 -16.08 0.44 -1.94
N ASP A 27 -16.93 0.81 -0.99
CA ASP A 27 -17.78 -0.12 -0.23
C ASP A 27 -17.00 -1.13 0.65
N LEU A 28 -15.68 -0.94 0.82
CA LEU A 28 -14.88 -1.71 1.77
C LEU A 28 -15.31 -1.41 3.21
N SER A 29 -15.68 -2.45 3.95
CA SER A 29 -16.11 -2.34 5.34
C SER A 29 -15.00 -1.73 6.22
N SER A 30 -15.36 -0.71 7.00
CA SER A 30 -14.52 -0.13 8.05
C SER A 30 -15.17 -0.39 9.41
N ILE A 31 -14.43 -1.03 10.31
CA ILE A 31 -14.95 -1.44 11.62
C ILE A 31 -14.27 -0.57 12.69
N ALA A 32 -15.08 0.18 13.44
CA ALA A 32 -14.58 0.93 14.59
C ALA A 32 -14.17 -0.04 15.71
N VAL A 33 -13.00 0.22 16.30
CA VAL A 33 -12.42 -0.60 17.36
C VAL A 33 -11.87 0.30 18.46
N ALA A 34 -12.04 -0.10 19.71
CA ALA A 34 -11.65 0.69 20.88
C ALA A 34 -10.35 0.22 21.55
N ASN A 35 -9.89 -1.00 21.25
CA ASN A 35 -8.72 -1.60 21.89
C ASN A 35 -8.08 -2.69 21.01
N VAL A 36 -6.90 -3.15 21.45
CA VAL A 36 -6.11 -4.17 20.74
C VAL A 36 -6.86 -5.50 20.60
N ASN A 37 -7.67 -5.91 21.58
CA ASN A 37 -8.41 -7.17 21.50
C ASN A 37 -9.45 -7.13 20.38
N GLU A 38 -10.12 -5.99 20.21
CA GLU A 38 -11.07 -5.79 19.10
C GLU A 38 -10.36 -5.75 17.74
N VAL A 39 -9.19 -5.10 17.64
CA VAL A 39 -8.35 -5.17 16.44
C VAL A 39 -8.03 -6.63 16.10
N MET A 40 -7.55 -7.40 17.08
CA MET A 40 -7.21 -8.81 16.88
C MET A 40 -8.43 -9.67 16.53
N ALA A 41 -9.61 -9.38 17.10
CA ALA A 41 -10.85 -10.06 16.76
C ALA A 41 -11.22 -9.86 15.28
N VAL A 42 -11.10 -8.62 14.77
CA VAL A 42 -11.34 -8.31 13.34
C VAL A 42 -10.34 -9.01 12.44
N VAL A 43 -9.05 -8.99 12.79
CA VAL A 43 -7.98 -9.68 12.03
C VAL A 43 -8.25 -11.19 11.98
N ASN A 44 -8.59 -11.80 13.12
CA ASN A 44 -8.88 -13.23 13.20
C ASN A 44 -10.13 -13.61 12.40
N ALA A 45 -11.19 -12.79 12.45
CA ALA A 45 -12.38 -12.99 11.63
C ALA A 45 -12.07 -12.91 10.12
N GLY A 46 -11.21 -11.96 9.71
CA GLY A 46 -10.70 -11.87 8.34
C GLY A 46 -9.91 -13.10 7.91
N ASN A 47 -9.00 -13.57 8.77
CA ASN A 47 -8.22 -14.78 8.52
C ASN A 47 -9.09 -16.04 8.42
N ALA A 48 -10.11 -16.18 9.28
CA ALA A 48 -11.05 -17.29 9.21
C ALA A 48 -11.84 -17.27 7.89
N LYS A 49 -12.32 -16.10 7.45
CA LYS A 49 -12.99 -15.95 6.14
C LYS A 49 -12.06 -16.31 4.98
N ARG A 50 -10.80 -15.89 5.04
CA ARG A 50 -9.77 -16.26 4.05
C ARG A 50 -9.57 -17.78 4.00
N GLN A 51 -9.50 -18.46 5.14
CA GLN A 51 -9.38 -19.92 5.22
C GLN A 51 -10.61 -20.63 4.65
N THR A 52 -11.83 -20.22 5.02
CA THR A 52 -13.06 -20.83 4.51
C THR A 52 -13.17 -20.69 2.99
N TYR A 53 -12.86 -19.52 2.44
CA TYR A 53 -12.85 -19.31 1.00
C TYR A 53 -11.82 -20.20 0.28
N GLN A 54 -10.65 -20.42 0.88
CA GLN A 54 -9.64 -21.35 0.35
C GLN A 54 -10.14 -22.80 0.33
N THR A 55 -10.83 -23.26 1.38
CA THR A 55 -11.36 -24.64 1.41
C THR A 55 -12.45 -24.88 0.37
N LEU A 56 -13.21 -23.83 0.01
CA LEU A 56 -14.27 -23.92 -1.00
C LEU A 56 -13.74 -23.89 -2.45
N VAL A 57 -12.53 -23.37 -2.70
CA VAL A 57 -12.04 -23.02 -4.06
C VAL A 57 -10.70 -23.70 -4.42
N ASN A 58 -10.25 -24.74 -3.71
CA ASN A 58 -8.89 -25.33 -3.75
C ASN A 58 -7.82 -24.42 -3.11
N GLU A 59 -6.68 -25.03 -2.76
CA GLU A 59 -5.51 -24.51 -2.02
C GLU A 59 -4.90 -23.22 -2.63
N HIS A 60 -5.61 -22.10 -2.51
CA HIS A 60 -5.29 -20.82 -3.18
C HIS A 60 -4.66 -19.78 -2.22
N SER A 61 -4.25 -20.21 -1.02
CA SER A 61 -3.70 -19.35 0.04
C SER A 61 -2.38 -18.68 -0.34
N SER A 62 -1.55 -19.42 -1.08
CA SER A 62 -0.26 -18.97 -1.64
C SER A 62 -0.43 -18.02 -2.83
N ARG A 63 -1.65 -17.85 -3.35
CA ARG A 63 -1.91 -17.10 -4.60
C ARG A 63 -2.75 -15.84 -4.39
N SER A 64 -3.19 -15.58 -3.15
CA SER A 64 -3.95 -14.39 -2.77
C SER A 64 -3.11 -13.42 -1.95
N HIS A 65 -3.25 -12.12 -2.20
CA HIS A 65 -2.69 -11.07 -1.34
C HIS A 65 -3.70 -10.70 -0.25
N THR A 66 -3.21 -10.39 0.95
CA THR A 66 -4.04 -9.86 2.05
C THR A 66 -3.52 -8.49 2.47
N ILE A 67 -4.43 -7.52 2.60
CA ILE A 67 -4.10 -6.18 3.09
C ILE A 67 -5.02 -5.91 4.28
N VAL A 68 -4.41 -5.67 5.44
CA VAL A 68 -5.10 -5.17 6.64
C VAL A 68 -4.69 -3.73 6.85
N THR A 69 -5.69 -2.85 6.92
CA THR A 69 -5.48 -1.42 7.13
C THR A 69 -6.03 -1.03 8.49
N ILE A 70 -5.18 -0.42 9.32
CA ILE A 70 -5.56 0.16 10.61
C ILE A 70 -5.39 1.67 10.48
N THR A 71 -6.49 2.40 10.64
CA THR A 71 -6.47 3.87 10.66
C THR A 71 -6.55 4.34 12.11
N VAL A 72 -5.61 5.18 12.51
CA VAL A 72 -5.58 5.81 13.84
C VAL A 72 -5.80 7.29 13.65
N VAL A 73 -6.78 7.83 14.36
CA VAL A 73 -7.05 9.27 14.42
C VAL A 73 -6.63 9.77 15.79
N ALA A 74 -5.81 10.81 15.82
CA ALA A 74 -5.43 11.52 17.03
C ALA A 74 -6.01 12.93 16.97
N GLU A 75 -6.95 13.20 17.86
CA GLU A 75 -7.53 14.53 18.04
C GLU A 75 -6.62 15.38 18.93
N GLY A 76 -6.31 16.61 18.49
CA GLY A 76 -5.51 17.54 19.26
C GLY A 76 -6.24 17.99 20.53
N LYS A 77 -5.74 17.60 21.72
CA LYS A 77 -6.32 18.07 22.99
C LYS A 77 -5.79 19.45 23.37
N GLY A 78 -6.59 20.49 23.10
CA GLY A 78 -6.37 21.83 23.68
C GLY A 78 -7.30 22.89 23.11
N GLY A 79 -7.89 23.71 23.99
CA GLY A 79 -8.82 24.82 23.66
C GLY A 79 -8.23 25.99 22.85
N ARG A 80 -7.15 25.74 22.08
CA ARG A 80 -6.51 26.65 21.12
C ARG A 80 -6.00 25.89 19.89
N GLY A 81 -6.87 25.16 19.20
CA GLY A 81 -6.58 24.65 17.85
C GLY A 81 -5.49 23.58 17.77
N GLY A 82 -5.57 22.53 18.59
CA GLY A 82 -4.76 21.34 18.33
C GLY A 82 -5.25 20.65 17.06
N GLU A 83 -4.38 20.53 16.06
CA GLU A 83 -4.72 19.91 14.77
C GLU A 83 -4.95 18.40 14.95
N SER A 84 -6.05 17.91 14.40
CA SER A 84 -6.34 16.49 14.33
C SER A 84 -5.52 15.86 13.21
N VAL A 85 -4.86 14.73 13.50
CA VAL A 85 -4.02 14.00 12.54
C VAL A 85 -4.51 12.58 12.37
N SER A 86 -4.23 12.00 11.20
CA SER A 86 -4.51 10.60 10.91
C SER A 86 -3.26 9.85 10.45
N GLY A 87 -3.11 8.65 10.99
CA GLY A 87 -2.10 7.67 10.57
C GLY A 87 -2.79 6.45 9.99
N ARG A 88 -2.16 5.83 8.98
CA ARG A 88 -2.64 4.58 8.40
C ARG A 88 -1.52 3.55 8.40
N LEU A 89 -1.73 2.45 9.11
CA LEU A 89 -0.85 1.29 9.09
C LEU A 89 -1.43 0.25 8.11
N ASN A 90 -0.67 -0.06 7.07
CA ASN A 90 -1.01 -1.13 6.13
C ASN A 90 -0.10 -2.34 6.39
N LEU A 91 -0.71 -3.47 6.75
CA LEU A 91 -0.04 -4.76 6.87
C LEU A 91 -0.39 -5.59 5.63
N VAL A 92 0.62 -5.90 4.83
CA VAL A 92 0.45 -6.54 3.52
C VAL A 92 1.14 -7.89 3.52
N ASP A 93 0.36 -8.96 3.40
CA ASP A 93 0.82 -10.33 3.18
C ASP A 93 0.68 -10.65 1.68
N LEU A 94 1.81 -10.71 0.98
CA LEU A 94 1.83 -10.95 -0.45
C LEU A 94 1.72 -12.45 -0.75
N ALA A 95 1.12 -12.76 -1.90
CA ALA A 95 1.16 -14.10 -2.47
C ALA A 95 2.62 -14.58 -2.64
N GLY A 96 2.78 -15.91 -2.71
CA GLY A 96 4.04 -16.58 -2.96
C GLY A 96 4.73 -16.06 -4.22
N CYS A 97 6.05 -15.82 -4.11
CA CYS A 97 6.86 -15.28 -5.19
C CYS A 97 7.41 -16.35 -6.14
N GLU A 98 7.15 -17.62 -5.86
CA GLU A 98 7.71 -18.76 -6.57
C GLU A 98 7.30 -18.83 -8.05
N ARG A 99 8.27 -19.23 -8.89
CA ARG A 99 8.05 -19.39 -10.32
C ARG A 99 7.44 -20.74 -10.66
N LEU A 100 6.52 -20.70 -11.63
CA LEU A 100 5.69 -21.82 -12.08
C LEU A 100 6.45 -23.05 -12.61
N LYS A 101 7.71 -22.89 -13.02
CA LYS A 101 8.53 -24.03 -13.49
C LYS A 101 8.73 -25.10 -12.40
N LYS A 102 8.61 -24.74 -11.12
CA LYS A 102 8.66 -25.69 -10.00
C LYS A 102 7.30 -26.20 -9.53
N SER A 103 6.18 -25.60 -9.94
CA SER A 103 4.83 -26.01 -9.50
C SER A 103 4.19 -27.10 -10.37
N GLY A 104 4.95 -27.72 -11.29
CA GLY A 104 4.49 -28.81 -12.15
C GLY A 104 3.50 -28.39 -13.26
N ALA A 105 3.13 -27.10 -13.35
CA ALA A 105 2.25 -26.57 -14.39
C ALA A 105 2.97 -26.17 -15.69
N GLY A 106 4.32 -26.21 -15.69
CA GLY A 106 5.17 -25.74 -16.78
C GLY A 106 5.59 -26.78 -17.82
N ASP A 107 5.30 -28.07 -17.61
CA ASP A 107 5.62 -29.12 -18.58
C ASP A 107 4.60 -29.13 -19.71
N ALA A 108 4.80 -28.22 -20.67
CA ALA A 108 4.12 -28.21 -21.96
C ALA A 108 4.35 -29.49 -22.79
N ASP A 109 5.33 -30.32 -22.40
CA ASP A 109 5.68 -31.59 -23.05
C ASP A 109 5.00 -32.82 -22.40
N SER A 110 4.20 -32.63 -21.35
CA SER A 110 3.55 -33.74 -20.63
C SER A 110 2.39 -34.40 -21.39
N GLY A 111 2.00 -33.88 -22.57
CA GLY A 111 0.90 -34.42 -23.37
C GLY A 111 -0.49 -34.32 -22.70
N LEU A 112 -0.60 -33.70 -21.51
CA LEU A 112 -1.88 -33.50 -20.85
C LEU A 112 -2.68 -32.38 -21.55
N PRO A 113 -3.98 -32.59 -21.83
CA PRO A 113 -4.82 -31.69 -22.63
C PRO A 113 -5.08 -30.30 -22.00
N ASP A 114 -4.49 -30.01 -20.84
CA ASP A 114 -4.82 -28.86 -20.00
C ASP A 114 -3.59 -27.99 -19.60
N ALA A 115 -2.40 -28.34 -20.10
CA ALA A 115 -1.15 -27.63 -19.77
C ALA A 115 -1.17 -26.16 -20.23
N SER A 116 -1.83 -25.86 -21.36
CA SER A 116 -1.93 -24.49 -21.89
C SER A 116 -2.90 -23.60 -21.13
N LEU A 117 -3.98 -24.16 -20.56
CA LEU A 117 -4.93 -23.44 -19.71
C LEU A 117 -4.31 -23.17 -18.33
N ARG A 118 -3.65 -24.17 -17.74
CA ARG A 118 -2.91 -24.02 -16.48
C ARG A 118 -1.78 -23.00 -16.59
N ALA A 119 -1.05 -22.97 -17.71
CA ALA A 119 -0.03 -21.95 -17.96
C ALA A 119 -0.62 -20.53 -18.07
N LYS A 120 -1.78 -20.37 -18.72
CA LYS A 120 -2.49 -19.08 -18.83
C LYS A 120 -3.04 -18.60 -17.49
N GLU A 121 -3.68 -19.47 -16.71
CA GLU A 121 -4.16 -19.15 -15.35
C GLU A 121 -3.00 -18.74 -14.44
N ALA A 122 -1.88 -19.44 -14.54
CA ALA A 122 -0.72 -19.19 -13.72
C ALA A 122 0.00 -17.87 -14.05
N VAL A 123 0.01 -17.45 -15.33
CA VAL A 123 0.46 -16.11 -15.75
C VAL A 123 -0.46 -15.01 -15.21
N ILE A 124 -1.77 -15.27 -15.14
CA ILE A 124 -2.76 -14.33 -14.58
C ILE A 124 -2.58 -14.18 -13.06
N ILE A 125 -2.34 -15.27 -12.34
CA ILE A 125 -2.12 -15.27 -10.88
C ILE A 125 -0.89 -14.42 -10.51
N ASN A 126 0.25 -14.64 -11.19
CA ASN A 126 1.49 -13.92 -10.91
C ASN A 126 1.58 -12.54 -11.56
N LYS A 127 0.53 -12.09 -12.26
CA LYS A 127 0.48 -10.76 -12.86
C LYS A 127 0.72 -9.66 -11.82
N SER A 128 0.04 -9.76 -10.67
CA SER A 128 0.15 -8.79 -9.57
C SER A 128 1.60 -8.61 -9.07
N LEU A 129 2.32 -9.70 -8.80
CA LEU A 129 3.72 -9.66 -8.36
C LEU A 129 4.68 -9.24 -9.47
N SER A 130 4.40 -9.64 -10.72
CA SER A 130 5.19 -9.21 -11.87
C SER A 130 5.08 -7.69 -12.09
N THR A 131 3.86 -7.16 -12.02
CA THR A 131 3.61 -5.71 -12.07
C THR A 131 4.26 -4.98 -10.90
N LEU A 132 4.19 -5.53 -9.68
CA LEU A 132 4.90 -4.99 -8.52
C LEU A 132 6.42 -4.89 -8.78
N GLY A 133 7.00 -5.94 -9.38
CA GLY A 133 8.39 -5.94 -9.85
C GLY A 133 8.69 -4.80 -10.82
N SER A 134 7.84 -4.59 -11.83
CA SER A 134 7.98 -3.51 -12.81
C SER A 134 7.85 -2.12 -12.19
N VAL A 135 6.90 -1.93 -11.27
CA VAL A 135 6.73 -0.67 -10.52
C VAL A 135 7.98 -0.35 -9.71
N VAL A 136 8.49 -1.32 -8.92
CA VAL A 136 9.73 -1.13 -8.15
C VAL A 136 10.91 -0.81 -9.05
N MET A 137 11.05 -1.50 -10.19
CA MET A 137 12.12 -1.23 -11.15
C MET A 137 12.02 0.18 -11.75
N ALA A 138 10.82 0.66 -12.06
CA ALA A 138 10.60 2.00 -12.58
C ALA A 138 10.94 3.07 -11.52
N LEU A 139 10.49 2.87 -10.27
CA LEU A 139 10.74 3.80 -9.16
C LEU A 139 12.21 3.82 -8.71
N ALA A 140 12.89 2.67 -8.76
CA ALA A 140 14.30 2.56 -8.38
C ALA A 140 15.24 3.22 -9.40
N LYS A 141 14.82 3.35 -10.67
CA LYS A 141 15.51 4.17 -11.67
C LYS A 141 15.22 5.62 -11.35
N ARG A 142 16.07 6.23 -10.51
CA ARG A 142 16.00 7.66 -10.18
C ARG A 142 15.94 8.47 -11.48
N ASP A 143 14.76 9.00 -11.79
CA ASP A 143 14.52 9.88 -12.93
C ASP A 143 14.35 11.31 -12.38
N PRO A 144 15.39 12.15 -12.45
CA PRO A 144 15.32 13.53 -11.97
C PRO A 144 14.27 14.38 -12.69
N ALA A 145 13.89 13.99 -13.92
CA ALA A 145 12.91 14.71 -14.71
C ALA A 145 11.47 14.22 -14.45
N GLY A 146 11.28 13.13 -13.70
CA GLY A 146 9.95 12.59 -13.36
C GLY A 146 9.13 12.11 -14.57
N THR A 147 9.78 11.83 -15.70
CA THR A 147 9.14 11.47 -16.98
C THR A 147 8.82 9.98 -17.11
N THR A 148 9.47 9.15 -16.29
CA THR A 148 9.32 7.70 -16.32
C THR A 148 7.93 7.30 -15.87
N HIS A 149 7.15 6.76 -16.80
CA HIS A 149 5.83 6.19 -16.49
C HIS A 149 5.96 4.98 -15.55
N VAL A 150 5.30 5.03 -14.40
CA VAL A 150 5.24 3.95 -13.42
C VAL A 150 3.91 3.19 -13.57
N PRO A 151 3.92 1.87 -13.87
CA PRO A 151 2.72 1.11 -14.23
C PRO A 151 1.86 0.68 -13.03
N PHE A 152 1.51 1.62 -12.14
CA PHE A 152 0.67 1.31 -10.97
C PHE A 152 -0.69 0.73 -11.36
N ARG A 153 -1.24 1.16 -12.51
CA ARG A 153 -2.57 0.78 -12.98
C ARG A 153 -2.67 -0.64 -13.55
N ASP A 154 -1.55 -1.30 -13.82
CA ASP A 154 -1.53 -2.61 -14.48
C ASP A 154 -2.01 -3.75 -13.58
N SER A 155 -2.08 -3.53 -12.26
CA SER A 155 -2.65 -4.49 -11.30
C SER A 155 -3.42 -3.81 -10.16
N LYS A 156 -4.47 -4.46 -9.63
CA LYS A 156 -5.22 -3.98 -8.45
C LYS A 156 -4.28 -3.78 -7.25
N LEU A 157 -3.34 -4.70 -7.02
CA LEU A 157 -2.37 -4.64 -5.93
C LEU A 157 -1.52 -3.37 -6.01
N THR A 158 -0.89 -3.10 -7.16
CA THR A 158 -0.02 -1.92 -7.31
C THR A 158 -0.79 -0.61 -7.24
N ARG A 159 -2.07 -0.58 -7.64
CA ARG A 159 -2.93 0.59 -7.41
C ARG A 159 -3.16 0.83 -5.91
N LEU A 160 -3.48 -0.21 -5.15
CA LEU A 160 -3.70 -0.10 -3.71
C LEU A 160 -2.44 0.29 -2.94
N LEU A 161 -1.27 -0.16 -3.40
CA LEU A 161 0.02 0.11 -2.79
C LEU A 161 0.74 1.33 -3.38
N GLN A 162 0.08 2.12 -4.24
CA GLN A 162 0.70 3.27 -4.91
C GLN A 162 1.36 4.23 -3.92
N ASP A 163 0.62 4.56 -2.86
CA ASP A 163 1.08 5.44 -1.79
C ASP A 163 2.24 4.82 -0.98
N SER A 164 2.17 3.50 -0.74
CA SER A 164 3.22 2.76 -0.04
C SER A 164 4.51 2.62 -0.85
N LEU A 165 4.45 2.58 -2.18
CA LEU A 165 5.64 2.34 -3.00
C LEU A 165 6.32 3.61 -3.47
N GLY A 166 5.60 4.69 -3.76
CA GLY A 166 6.22 5.93 -4.26
C GLY A 166 5.56 7.21 -3.75
N GLY A 167 4.58 7.10 -2.85
CA GLY A 167 3.83 8.23 -2.31
C GLY A 167 4.24 8.59 -0.89
N SER A 168 3.26 9.00 -0.10
CA SER A 168 3.39 9.50 1.27
C SER A 168 3.22 8.37 2.28
N SER A 169 4.25 7.53 2.40
CA SER A 169 4.25 6.39 3.33
C SER A 169 5.64 6.09 3.85
N PHE A 170 5.73 5.71 5.13
CA PHE A 170 6.88 4.98 5.62
C PHE A 170 6.70 3.51 5.28
N THR A 171 7.60 2.96 4.46
CA THR A 171 7.42 1.63 3.90
C THR A 171 8.60 0.73 4.23
N THR A 172 8.29 -0.42 4.82
CA THR A 172 9.27 -1.45 5.17
C THR A 172 8.91 -2.73 4.43
N LEU A 173 9.90 -3.34 3.79
CA LEU A 173 9.76 -4.66 3.17
C LEU A 173 10.41 -5.71 4.08
N ILE A 174 9.67 -6.75 4.41
CA ILE A 174 10.21 -7.95 5.09
C ILE A 174 10.34 -9.04 4.03
N ALA A 175 11.58 -9.37 3.67
CA ALA A 175 11.89 -10.41 2.71
C ALA A 175 12.07 -11.75 3.44
N THR A 176 11.11 -12.66 3.30
CA THR A 176 11.17 -14.00 3.90
C THR A 176 11.80 -14.99 2.91
N VAL A 177 12.75 -15.79 3.40
CA VAL A 177 13.50 -16.75 2.57
C VAL A 177 13.65 -18.09 3.30
N HIS A 178 13.82 -19.16 2.56
CA HIS A 178 14.01 -20.51 3.11
C HIS A 178 15.46 -20.98 2.91
N PRO A 179 16.15 -21.52 3.93
CA PRO A 179 17.57 -21.91 3.83
C PRO A 179 17.83 -23.21 3.05
N ARG A 180 16.84 -23.80 2.38
CA ARG A 180 17.00 -25.09 1.71
C ARG A 180 17.71 -24.90 0.38
N GLY A 181 18.63 -25.81 0.05
CA GLY A 181 19.33 -25.77 -1.25
C GLY A 181 18.39 -25.83 -2.45
N ALA A 182 17.25 -26.54 -2.33
CA ALA A 182 16.22 -26.58 -3.36
C ALA A 182 15.58 -25.20 -3.64
N ASP A 183 15.65 -24.25 -2.70
CA ASP A 183 15.00 -22.93 -2.79
C ASP A 183 15.99 -21.80 -3.08
N SER A 184 17.23 -22.12 -3.47
CA SER A 184 18.31 -21.15 -3.71
C SER A 184 17.94 -20.08 -4.74
N ASP A 185 17.29 -20.48 -5.84
CA ASP A 185 16.92 -19.58 -6.94
C ASP A 185 15.83 -18.59 -6.53
N GLU A 186 14.86 -19.05 -5.73
CA GLU A 186 13.77 -18.22 -5.21
C GLU A 186 14.30 -17.28 -4.12
N THR A 187 15.17 -17.78 -3.24
CA THR A 187 15.88 -16.98 -2.24
C THR A 187 16.67 -15.85 -2.90
N LEU A 188 17.44 -16.16 -3.95
CA LEU A 188 18.19 -15.15 -4.71
C LEU A 188 17.24 -14.12 -5.34
N SER A 189 16.14 -14.58 -5.94
CA SER A 189 15.13 -13.70 -6.56
C SER A 189 14.51 -12.73 -5.54
N THR A 190 14.14 -13.23 -4.36
CA THR A 190 13.59 -12.43 -3.24
C THR A 190 14.60 -11.41 -2.73
N VAL A 191 15.85 -11.81 -2.50
CA VAL A 191 16.91 -10.90 -2.04
C VAL A 191 17.23 -9.83 -3.08
N GLN A 192 17.29 -10.19 -4.36
CA GLN A 192 17.49 -9.21 -5.43
C GLN A 192 16.33 -8.21 -5.53
N PHE A 193 15.10 -8.67 -5.37
CA PHE A 193 13.94 -7.78 -5.30
C PHE A 193 14.02 -6.83 -4.11
N ALA A 194 14.34 -7.34 -2.92
CA ALA A 194 14.53 -6.52 -1.73
C ALA A 194 15.65 -5.46 -1.91
N ASN A 195 16.75 -5.83 -2.55
CA ASN A 195 17.83 -4.91 -2.87
C ASN A 195 17.38 -3.81 -3.86
N ARG A 196 16.47 -4.10 -4.79
CA ARG A 196 15.88 -3.07 -5.66
C ARG A 196 14.94 -2.15 -4.88
N CYS A 197 14.09 -2.70 -4.01
CA CYS A 197 13.17 -1.92 -3.18
C CYS A 197 13.91 -0.90 -2.29
N ARG A 198 15.12 -1.21 -1.84
CA ARG A 198 15.97 -0.26 -1.08
C ARG A 198 16.21 1.07 -1.81
N ASN A 199 16.21 1.07 -3.14
CA ASN A 199 16.47 2.27 -3.95
C ASN A 199 15.21 3.08 -4.25
N VAL A 200 14.04 2.60 -3.83
CA VAL A 200 12.77 3.30 -3.98
C VAL A 200 12.65 4.34 -2.88
N THR A 201 12.37 5.58 -3.25
CA THR A 201 12.19 6.70 -2.31
C THR A 201 10.71 6.99 -2.12
N THR A 202 10.26 7.08 -0.87
CA THR A 202 8.94 7.59 -0.50
C THR A 202 9.05 8.98 0.13
N HIS A 203 7.94 9.71 0.17
CA HIS A 203 7.87 11.08 0.67
C HIS A 203 6.79 11.22 1.75
N PRO A 204 6.96 10.59 2.93
CA PRO A 204 5.95 10.60 3.98
C PRO A 204 5.68 12.01 4.51
N GLN A 205 4.40 12.36 4.63
CA GLN A 205 3.89 13.62 5.15
C GLN A 205 2.89 13.37 6.29
N VAL A 206 2.72 14.36 7.17
CA VAL A 206 1.71 14.32 8.23
C VAL A 206 0.33 14.55 7.61
N ASN A 207 -0.62 13.64 7.86
CA ASN A 207 -1.99 13.78 7.35
C ASN A 207 -2.86 14.52 8.36
N TYR A 208 -3.06 15.81 8.14
CA TYR A 208 -3.98 16.63 8.94
C TYR A 208 -5.43 16.40 8.47
N LEU A 209 -6.32 16.10 9.41
CA LEU A 209 -7.76 15.93 9.14
C LEU A 209 -8.49 17.26 9.06
N ASP A 210 -8.00 18.27 9.79
CA ASP A 210 -8.59 19.61 9.84
C ASP A 210 -8.20 20.49 8.64
N ALA A 211 -7.89 19.89 7.48
CA ALA A 211 -7.64 20.60 6.22
C ALA A 211 -8.93 21.17 5.60
N ASP A 212 -9.79 21.78 6.42
CA ASP A 212 -10.83 22.69 5.96
C ASP A 212 -10.15 23.86 5.20
N PRO A 213 -10.67 24.30 4.05
CA PRO A 213 -10.23 25.52 3.38
C PRO A 213 -10.00 26.70 4.33
N ALA A 214 -10.79 26.84 5.40
CA ALA A 214 -10.60 27.89 6.40
C ALA A 214 -9.36 27.66 7.29
N SER A 215 -8.90 26.44 7.48
CA SER A 215 -7.65 26.11 8.19
C SER A 215 -6.43 26.31 7.30
N GLN A 216 -6.54 25.93 6.01
CA GLN A 216 -5.50 26.23 5.03
C GLN A 216 -5.34 27.75 4.84
N GLN A 217 -6.45 28.49 4.79
CA GLN A 217 -6.39 29.96 4.73
C GLN A 217 -5.75 30.54 5.99
N ARG A 218 -6.10 30.05 7.18
CA ARG A 218 -5.46 30.47 8.44
C ARG A 218 -3.96 30.17 8.48
N LEU A 219 -3.54 29.03 7.93
CA LEU A 219 -2.13 28.68 7.82
C LEU A 219 -1.40 29.60 6.83
N ILE A 220 -2.01 29.91 5.68
CA ILE A 220 -1.49 30.87 4.71
C ILE A 220 -1.32 32.25 5.36
N ASP A 221 -2.35 32.74 6.07
CA ASP A 221 -2.31 34.05 6.74
C ASP A 221 -1.21 34.11 7.81
N LYS A 222 -1.04 33.03 8.58
CA LYS A 222 0.04 32.91 9.58
C LYS A 222 1.43 32.94 8.95
N LEU A 223 1.64 32.15 7.89
CA LEU A 223 2.92 32.13 7.16
C LEU A 223 3.22 33.46 6.50
N MET A 224 2.20 34.16 5.98
CA MET A 224 2.37 35.51 5.42
C MET A 224 2.78 36.52 6.49
N GLY A 225 2.24 36.41 7.70
CA GLY A 225 2.67 37.22 8.85
C GLY A 225 4.13 36.97 9.23
N GLU A 226 4.54 35.70 9.36
CA GLU A 226 5.94 35.35 9.66
C GLU A 226 6.90 35.86 8.57
N VAL A 227 6.51 35.80 7.29
CA VAL A 227 7.32 36.35 6.19
C VAL A 227 7.45 37.88 6.28
N ALA A 228 6.41 38.59 6.70
CA ALA A 228 6.47 40.03 6.90
C ALA A 228 7.44 40.39 8.03
N ASP A 229 7.28 39.76 9.19
CA ASP A 229 8.15 39.99 10.36
C ASP A 229 9.62 39.68 10.04
N LEU A 230 9.89 38.58 9.34
CA LEU A 230 11.25 38.21 8.94
C LEU A 230 11.85 39.20 7.93
N LYS A 231 11.05 39.76 7.02
CA LYS A 231 11.51 40.81 6.09
C LYS A 231 11.85 42.10 6.83
N ASP A 232 11.05 42.47 7.82
CA ASP A 232 11.29 43.67 8.62
C ASP A 232 12.57 43.51 9.44
N GLN A 233 12.75 42.37 10.12
CA GLN A 233 13.99 42.04 10.83
C GLN A 233 15.21 42.05 9.91
N LEU A 234 15.09 41.48 8.71
CA LEU A 234 16.18 41.45 7.73
C LEU A 234 16.55 42.87 7.25
N SER A 235 15.57 43.76 7.09
CA SER A 235 15.82 45.14 6.68
C SER A 235 16.50 45.96 7.78
N ALA A 236 16.05 45.81 9.03
CA ALA A 236 16.67 46.43 10.19
C ALA A 236 18.11 45.95 10.40
N ALA A 237 18.36 44.64 10.28
CA ALA A 237 19.71 44.08 10.38
C ALA A 237 20.64 44.58 9.26
N LYS A 238 20.13 44.78 8.04
CA LYS A 238 20.91 45.35 6.93
C LYS A 238 21.26 46.82 7.13
N GLN A 239 20.36 47.61 7.74
CA GLN A 239 20.65 49.01 8.08
C GLN A 239 21.74 49.11 9.15
N GLN A 240 21.67 48.27 10.20
CA GLN A 240 22.71 48.22 11.24
C GLN A 240 24.08 47.77 10.72
N LEU A 241 24.12 46.99 9.63
CA LEU A 241 25.38 46.58 9.01
C LEU A 241 25.96 47.64 8.05
N SER A 242 25.15 48.65 7.69
CA SER A 242 25.55 49.74 6.79
C SER A 242 26.00 51.02 7.52
N GLU A 243 25.83 51.06 8.85
CA GLU A 243 26.39 52.05 9.77
C GLU A 243 27.71 51.57 10.37
#